data_AF-A0A959P446-F1
#
_entry.id   AF-A0A959P446-F1
#
_cell.length_a   1.000
_cell.length_b   1.000
_cell.length_c   1.000
_cell.angle_alpha   90.00
_cell.angle_beta   90.00
_cell.angle_gamma   90.00
#
_symmetry.space_group_name_H-M   'P 1'
#
loop_
_entity.id
_entity.type
_entity.pdbx_description
1 polymer ?
#
loop_
_entity_poly.entity_id
_entity_poly.type
_entity_poly.pdbx_seq_one_letter_code
_entity_poly.pdbx_strand_id
1 'polypeptide(L)'
;AIAFSLGASIITAVTLIPMLAGREKYFTIKNKAKYEKNYLIIERPEIKSLFGKVIFWLSLPFVFIFRSTVFIIVKIVISISKYFSLFFEIFYRIANKLLDKLIDKYELLLEWSLNNKKSVLFLTLILLVLTGFATIDIKKEFIPPTDQEEFIVELNYPKGTSLKGNSELTSEIEKSIMNIKHVKNIVSNIGRVNEFDFLNKEQHSVNKTNLIVKLDSYKNYNEVQTNLKKVFANLGNISYSLKQVKTTYSELIQPTENDIVIKIKNKDIDSAFASAKNIIDKLNEGKINGISNLRIGVDKGSPEFRITIDNNKCNSYGVSIGDVARRIAYLVKGKEATFFSDFDKKVAINLRTKSSARDDIEEILNQYLILNNTQIPIKDLIKVDKSESYNEIWREEQSRTIYVFADTKDIGVDEAVDKIDKEISKMPTLRGQIINVGGANEEIHDSFSQLYAALFISIFLMYMILAMEFESFLFPFIIIFSVPLGLIGGILSLYLLGESISIISIMGLIILVGIADNDAVVKVEF
;
A
#
# COMPACT_ATOMS: atom_id res chain seq x y z
N ALA A 1 -7.56 0.12 -11.95
CA ALA A 1 -8.08 1.31 -12.68
C ALA A 1 -7.56 1.37 -14.13
N ILE A 2 -6.24 1.43 -14.36
CA ILE A 2 -5.64 1.60 -15.71
C ILE A 2 -6.09 0.53 -16.71
N ALA A 3 -6.03 -0.76 -16.33
CA ALA A 3 -6.47 -1.85 -17.20
C ALA A 3 -7.97 -1.77 -17.55
N PHE A 4 -8.79 -1.29 -16.63
CA PHE A 4 -10.23 -1.10 -16.87
C PHE A 4 -10.49 0.11 -17.79
N SER A 5 -9.76 1.21 -17.60
CA SER A 5 -9.85 2.39 -18.47
C SER A 5 -9.37 2.08 -19.90
N LEU A 6 -8.24 1.38 -20.04
CA LEU A 6 -7.75 0.92 -21.35
C LEU A 6 -8.73 -0.07 -21.98
N GLY A 7 -9.25 -1.02 -21.19
CA GLY A 7 -10.26 -1.96 -21.66
C GLY A 7 -11.53 -1.26 -22.15
N ALA A 8 -12.05 -0.30 -21.38
CA ALA A 8 -13.19 0.52 -21.77
C ALA A 8 -12.90 1.32 -23.04
N SER A 9 -11.74 1.98 -23.12
CA SER A 9 -11.30 2.75 -24.30
C SER A 9 -11.23 1.88 -25.56
N ILE A 10 -10.65 0.68 -25.45
CA ILE A 10 -10.58 -0.30 -26.54
C ILE A 10 -11.98 -0.74 -26.96
N ILE A 11 -12.86 -1.04 -26.01
CA ILE A 11 -14.25 -1.40 -26.30
C ILE A 11 -14.95 -0.27 -27.05
N THR A 12 -14.85 0.99 -26.60
CA THR A 12 -15.42 2.14 -27.33
C THR A 12 -14.81 2.34 -28.71
N ALA A 13 -13.49 2.19 -28.85
CA ALA A 13 -12.80 2.36 -30.13
C ALA A 13 -13.17 1.27 -31.15
N VAL A 14 -13.43 0.05 -30.70
CA VAL A 14 -13.80 -1.08 -31.57
C VAL A 14 -15.31 -1.16 -31.82
N THR A 15 -16.15 -0.59 -30.95
CA THR A 15 -17.61 -0.69 -31.05
C THR A 15 -18.29 0.64 -31.39
N LEU A 16 -18.13 1.64 -30.53
CA LEU A 16 -18.89 2.89 -30.58
C LEU A 16 -18.42 3.78 -31.74
N ILE A 17 -17.11 3.92 -31.95
CA ILE A 17 -16.56 4.75 -33.03
C ILE A 17 -16.95 4.19 -34.41
N PRO A 18 -16.80 2.89 -34.73
CA PRO A 18 -17.24 2.33 -36.01
C PRO A 18 -18.76 2.38 -36.19
N MET A 19 -19.52 2.19 -35.11
CA MET A 19 -20.99 2.33 -35.12
C MET A 19 -21.42 3.76 -35.47
N LEU A 20 -20.74 4.78 -34.92
CA LEU A 20 -21.00 6.18 -35.21
C LEU A 20 -20.50 6.58 -36.61
N ALA A 21 -19.33 6.09 -37.04
CA ALA A 21 -18.80 6.33 -38.39
C ALA A 21 -19.68 5.71 -39.49
N GLY A 22 -20.31 4.56 -39.21
CA GLY A 22 -21.30 3.94 -40.10
C GLY A 22 -22.60 4.72 -40.28
N ARG A 23 -22.77 5.86 -39.58
CA ARG A 23 -23.93 6.77 -39.69
C ARG A 23 -23.87 7.65 -40.94
N GLU A 24 -22.71 7.83 -41.55
CA GLU A 24 -22.62 8.51 -42.85
C GLU A 24 -23.40 7.73 -43.90
N LYS A 25 -24.31 8.42 -44.60
CA LYS A 25 -25.21 7.80 -45.59
C LYS A 25 -24.40 7.06 -46.66
N TYR A 26 -24.31 5.75 -46.54
CA TYR A 26 -23.90 4.91 -47.66
C TYR A 26 -24.90 5.08 -48.80
N PHE A 27 -24.47 5.76 -49.86
CA PHE A 27 -25.18 5.68 -51.14
C PHE A 27 -25.14 4.22 -51.59
N THR A 28 -26.32 3.62 -51.70
CA THR A 28 -26.46 2.29 -52.31
C THR A 28 -26.09 2.42 -53.78
N ILE A 29 -24.87 2.02 -54.14
CA ILE A 29 -24.48 1.84 -55.53
C ILE A 29 -25.42 0.77 -56.09
N LYS A 30 -26.37 1.18 -56.95
CA LYS A 30 -27.31 0.33 -57.68
C LYS A 30 -26.59 -0.51 -58.75
N ASN A 31 -25.60 -1.31 -58.35
CA ASN A 31 -25.06 -2.34 -59.24
C ASN A 31 -25.16 -3.71 -58.60
N LYS A 32 -26.41 -4.16 -58.49
CA LYS A 32 -26.84 -5.50 -58.06
C LYS A 32 -26.20 -6.62 -58.88
N ALA A 33 -25.75 -6.31 -60.11
CA ALA A 33 -25.14 -7.26 -61.04
C ALA A 33 -23.76 -7.79 -60.60
N LYS A 34 -23.07 -7.15 -59.66
CA LYS A 34 -21.75 -7.64 -59.18
C LYS A 34 -21.84 -8.73 -58.11
N TYR A 35 -23.02 -8.91 -57.49
CA TYR A 35 -23.20 -9.78 -56.32
C TYR A 35 -24.22 -10.92 -56.51
N GLU A 36 -24.86 -11.01 -57.68
CA GLU A 36 -25.76 -12.11 -58.06
C GLU A 36 -25.16 -13.00 -59.18
N LYS A 37 -23.93 -13.51 -58.98
CA LYS A 37 -23.51 -14.73 -59.67
C LYS A 37 -23.37 -15.86 -58.66
N ASN A 38 -24.46 -16.60 -58.52
CA ASN A 38 -24.49 -17.89 -57.85
C ASN A 38 -23.56 -18.88 -58.56
N TYR A 39 -23.02 -19.80 -57.76
CA TYR A 39 -22.08 -20.91 -58.01
C TYR A 39 -20.58 -20.62 -57.81
N LEU A 40 -19.94 -21.53 -57.07
CA LEU A 40 -18.49 -21.70 -56.95
C LEU A 40 -17.91 -21.92 -58.36
N ILE A 41 -17.44 -20.86 -59.01
CA ILE A 41 -16.54 -21.02 -60.16
C ILE A 41 -15.16 -21.29 -59.56
N ILE A 42 -14.81 -22.57 -59.44
CA ILE A 42 -13.42 -22.96 -59.19
C ILE A 42 -12.69 -22.77 -60.52
N GLU A 43 -12.22 -21.56 -60.79
CA GLU A 43 -11.22 -21.36 -61.83
C GLU A 43 -9.96 -22.10 -61.36
N ARG A 44 -9.63 -23.21 -62.02
CA ARG A 44 -8.35 -23.88 -61.80
C ARG A 44 -7.28 -22.86 -62.16
N PRO A 45 -6.45 -22.40 -61.21
CA PRO A 45 -5.34 -21.55 -61.59
C PRO A 45 -4.43 -22.37 -62.51
N GLU A 46 -4.00 -21.80 -63.64
CA GLU A 46 -3.01 -22.42 -64.53
C GLU A 46 -1.63 -22.44 -63.84
N ILE A 47 -1.52 -23.15 -62.72
CA ILE A 47 -0.26 -23.25 -61.98
C ILE A 47 0.59 -24.31 -62.66
N LYS A 48 1.64 -23.86 -63.37
CA LYS A 48 2.59 -24.73 -64.07
C LYS A 48 3.49 -25.53 -63.10
N SER A 49 3.64 -25.15 -61.83
CA SER A 49 4.49 -25.86 -60.86
C SER A 49 3.72 -26.90 -60.03
N LEU A 50 4.35 -28.07 -59.81
CA LEU A 50 3.83 -29.16 -58.94
C LEU A 50 3.53 -28.67 -57.51
N PHE A 51 4.40 -27.82 -56.98
CA PHE A 51 4.30 -27.30 -55.61
C PHE A 51 3.06 -26.41 -55.40
N GLY A 52 2.73 -25.56 -56.37
CA GLY A 52 1.54 -24.71 -56.24
C GLY A 52 0.22 -25.47 -56.41
N LYS A 53 0.21 -26.61 -57.12
CA LYS A 53 -0.95 -27.52 -57.13
C LYS A 53 -1.20 -28.16 -55.76
N VAL A 54 -0.14 -28.58 -55.05
CA VAL A 54 -0.26 -29.16 -53.71
C VAL A 54 -0.80 -28.13 -52.71
N ILE A 55 -0.24 -26.91 -52.71
CA ILE A 55 -0.69 -25.81 -51.83
C ILE A 55 -2.15 -25.43 -52.12
N PHE A 56 -2.57 -25.39 -53.38
CA PHE A 56 -3.95 -25.13 -53.75
C PHE A 56 -4.89 -26.17 -53.15
N TRP A 57 -4.61 -27.47 -53.34
CA TRP A 57 -5.45 -28.53 -52.79
C TRP A 57 -5.44 -28.59 -51.25
N LEU A 58 -4.35 -28.18 -50.61
CA LEU A 58 -4.25 -28.12 -49.15
C LEU A 58 -5.02 -26.92 -48.56
N SER A 59 -5.00 -25.77 -49.24
CA SER A 59 -5.65 -24.53 -48.78
C SER A 59 -7.14 -24.46 -49.11
N LEU A 60 -7.60 -25.18 -50.14
CA LEU A 60 -8.99 -25.21 -50.56
C LEU A 60 -10.00 -25.58 -49.44
N PRO A 61 -9.79 -26.63 -48.63
CA PRO A 61 -10.71 -26.92 -47.51
C PRO A 61 -10.70 -25.81 -46.46
N PHE A 62 -9.55 -25.19 -46.16
CA PHE A 62 -9.46 -24.09 -45.20
C PHE A 62 -10.18 -22.82 -45.70
N VAL A 63 -9.96 -22.44 -46.95
CA VAL A 63 -10.64 -21.28 -47.57
C VAL A 63 -12.14 -21.52 -47.65
N PHE A 64 -12.55 -22.75 -47.98
CA PHE A 64 -13.96 -23.13 -48.04
C PHE A 64 -14.62 -23.11 -46.66
N ILE A 65 -13.98 -23.70 -45.64
CA ILE A 65 -14.47 -23.69 -44.25
C ILE A 65 -14.58 -22.25 -43.76
N PHE A 66 -13.51 -21.45 -43.89
CA PHE A 66 -13.48 -20.06 -43.43
C PHE A 66 -14.57 -19.20 -44.08
N ARG A 67 -14.70 -19.24 -45.41
CA ARG A 67 -15.74 -18.51 -46.13
C ARG A 67 -17.15 -18.99 -45.77
N SER A 68 -17.32 -20.30 -45.57
CA SER A 68 -18.61 -20.86 -45.15
C SER A 68 -18.98 -20.44 -43.74
N THR A 69 -18.04 -20.46 -42.78
CA THR A 69 -18.27 -19.96 -41.42
C THR A 69 -18.60 -18.47 -41.40
N VAL A 70 -17.87 -17.65 -42.16
CA VAL A 70 -18.18 -16.21 -42.27
C VAL A 70 -19.57 -16.02 -42.90
N PHE A 71 -19.90 -16.76 -43.95
CA PHE A 71 -21.22 -16.68 -44.58
C PHE A 71 -22.36 -17.09 -43.64
N ILE A 72 -22.17 -18.16 -42.87
CA ILE A 72 -23.14 -18.63 -41.86
C ILE A 72 -23.30 -17.59 -40.75
N ILE A 73 -22.21 -17.06 -40.21
CA ILE A 73 -22.23 -16.02 -39.16
C ILE A 73 -22.97 -14.78 -39.68
N VAL A 74 -22.62 -14.29 -40.87
CA VAL A 74 -23.29 -13.12 -41.47
C VAL A 74 -24.78 -13.39 -41.69
N LYS A 75 -25.16 -14.58 -42.20
CA LYS A 75 -26.57 -14.98 -42.36
C LYS A 75 -27.31 -15.03 -41.04
N ILE A 76 -26.70 -15.61 -40.00
CA ILE A 76 -27.27 -15.68 -38.64
C ILE A 76 -27.46 -14.28 -38.08
N VAL A 77 -26.44 -13.41 -38.17
CA VAL A 77 -26.50 -12.02 -37.72
C VAL A 77 -27.60 -11.25 -38.45
N ILE A 78 -27.71 -11.38 -39.77
CA ILE A 78 -28.80 -10.76 -40.56
C ILE A 78 -30.17 -11.32 -40.18
N SER A 79 -30.27 -12.62 -39.88
CA SER A 79 -31.53 -13.23 -39.45
C SER A 79 -31.95 -12.74 -38.07
N ILE A 80 -31.02 -12.70 -37.11
CA ILE A 80 -31.25 -12.18 -35.75
C ILE A 80 -31.55 -10.68 -35.80
N SER A 81 -30.86 -9.92 -36.66
CA SER A 81 -31.10 -8.48 -36.79
C SER A 81 -32.51 -8.17 -37.29
N LYS A 82 -33.15 -9.06 -38.05
CA LYS A 82 -34.56 -8.90 -38.45
C LYS A 82 -35.55 -9.07 -37.29
N TYR A 83 -35.25 -9.92 -36.30
CA TYR A 83 -36.09 -10.07 -35.11
C TYR A 83 -35.95 -8.88 -34.17
N PHE A 84 -34.75 -8.30 -34.08
CA PHE A 84 -34.48 -7.13 -33.25
C PHE A 84 -34.59 -5.80 -34.01
N SER A 85 -34.86 -5.79 -35.31
CA SER A 85 -34.84 -4.56 -36.13
C SER A 85 -35.86 -3.54 -35.65
N LEU A 86 -37.02 -4.00 -35.16
CA LEU A 86 -38.08 -3.11 -34.67
C LEU A 86 -37.69 -2.45 -33.34
N PHE A 87 -37.05 -3.20 -32.43
CA PHE A 87 -36.49 -2.67 -31.18
C PHE A 87 -35.34 -1.70 -31.46
N PHE A 88 -34.40 -2.09 -32.32
CA PHE A 88 -33.29 -1.21 -32.69
C PHE A 88 -33.75 0.03 -33.46
N GLU A 89 -34.73 -0.06 -34.36
CA GLU A 89 -35.27 1.12 -35.05
C GLU A 89 -35.89 2.14 -34.09
N ILE A 90 -36.65 1.66 -33.09
CA ILE A 90 -37.23 2.53 -32.06
C ILE A 90 -36.11 3.15 -31.22
N PHE A 91 -35.16 2.33 -30.76
CA PHE A 91 -34.00 2.79 -29.99
C PHE A 91 -33.18 3.83 -30.78
N TYR A 92 -32.81 3.53 -32.03
CA TYR A 92 -32.07 4.42 -32.92
C TYR A 92 -32.83 5.70 -33.21
N ARG A 93 -34.16 5.67 -33.40
CA ARG A 93 -34.95 6.90 -33.58
C ARG A 93 -34.94 7.78 -32.33
N ILE A 94 -35.09 7.19 -31.15
CA ILE A 94 -35.04 7.92 -29.88
C ILE A 94 -33.64 8.47 -29.65
N ALA A 95 -32.61 7.64 -29.81
CA ALA A 95 -31.21 8.01 -29.65
C ALA A 95 -30.81 9.11 -30.65
N ASN A 96 -31.16 8.97 -31.93
CA ASN A 96 -30.91 9.99 -32.95
C ASN A 96 -31.61 11.30 -32.61
N LYS A 97 -32.89 11.27 -32.24
CA LYS A 97 -33.61 12.50 -31.86
C LYS A 97 -33.00 13.18 -30.64
N LEU A 98 -32.45 12.41 -29.71
CA LEU A 98 -31.78 12.94 -28.51
C LEU A 98 -30.40 13.49 -28.87
N LEU A 99 -29.65 12.79 -29.72
CA LEU A 99 -28.34 13.20 -30.20
C LEU A 99 -28.42 14.44 -31.10
N ASP A 100 -29.38 14.50 -32.03
CA ASP A 100 -29.60 15.66 -32.89
C ASP A 100 -29.94 16.90 -32.04
N LYS A 101 -30.78 16.75 -31.00
CA LYS A 101 -31.02 17.82 -30.01
C LYS A 101 -29.77 18.23 -29.23
N LEU A 102 -28.87 17.28 -28.95
CA LEU A 102 -27.60 17.59 -28.28
C LEU A 102 -26.65 18.32 -29.23
N ILE A 103 -26.61 17.94 -30.51
CA ILE A 103 -25.84 18.61 -31.56
C ILE A 103 -26.34 20.04 -31.75
N ASP A 104 -27.66 20.24 -31.91
CA ASP A 104 -28.26 21.58 -32.08
C ASP A 104 -27.92 22.48 -30.88
N LYS A 105 -28.01 21.95 -29.65
CA LYS A 105 -27.63 22.68 -28.43
C LYS A 105 -26.14 22.96 -28.35
N TYR A 106 -25.31 22.00 -28.76
CA TYR A 106 -23.86 22.14 -28.77
C TYR A 106 -23.42 23.20 -29.78
N GLU A 107 -24.03 23.23 -30.97
CA GLU A 107 -23.80 24.27 -31.99
C GLU A 107 -24.17 25.65 -31.46
N LEU A 108 -25.33 25.81 -30.83
CA LEU A 108 -25.74 27.07 -30.18
C LEU A 108 -24.77 27.50 -29.08
N LEU A 109 -24.29 26.56 -28.25
CA LEU A 109 -23.32 26.84 -27.19
C LEU A 109 -21.94 27.22 -27.76
N LEU A 110 -21.51 26.58 -28.85
CA LEU A 110 -20.28 26.91 -29.54
C LEU A 110 -20.34 28.31 -30.15
N GLU A 111 -21.41 28.62 -30.89
CA GLU A 111 -21.61 29.93 -31.49
C GLU A 111 -21.65 31.02 -30.40
N TRP A 112 -22.35 30.77 -29.29
CA TRP A 112 -22.35 31.66 -28.14
C TRP A 112 -20.95 31.83 -27.54
N SER A 113 -20.19 30.74 -27.38
CA SER A 113 -18.86 30.75 -26.78
C SER A 113 -17.86 31.53 -27.64
N LEU A 114 -17.91 31.37 -28.96
CA LEU A 114 -17.07 32.09 -29.93
C LEU A 114 -17.40 33.58 -29.96
N ASN A 115 -18.68 33.94 -29.92
CA ASN A 115 -19.14 35.33 -29.89
C ASN A 115 -18.84 36.02 -28.53
N ASN A 116 -18.79 35.27 -27.43
CA ASN A 116 -18.61 35.79 -26.07
C ASN A 116 -17.28 35.41 -25.43
N LYS A 117 -16.19 35.42 -26.21
CA LYS A 117 -14.83 35.00 -25.76
C LYS A 117 -14.37 35.56 -24.40
N LYS A 118 -14.70 36.84 -24.10
CA LYS A 118 -14.34 37.46 -22.81
C LYS A 118 -15.09 36.82 -21.64
N SER A 119 -16.37 36.51 -21.81
CA SER A 119 -17.19 35.87 -20.79
C SER A 119 -16.73 34.43 -20.54
N VAL A 120 -16.37 33.70 -21.59
CA VAL A 120 -15.83 32.34 -21.48
C VAL A 120 -14.51 32.35 -20.71
N LEU A 121 -13.57 33.22 -21.08
CA LEU A 121 -12.29 33.37 -20.38
C LEU A 121 -12.46 33.78 -18.91
N PHE A 122 -13.42 34.64 -18.61
CA PHE A 122 -13.70 35.04 -17.24
C PHE A 122 -14.27 33.89 -16.41
N LEU A 123 -15.18 33.11 -16.99
CA LEU A 123 -15.77 31.93 -16.33
C LEU A 123 -14.72 30.83 -16.09
N THR A 124 -13.84 30.57 -17.05
CA THR A 124 -12.74 29.61 -16.87
C THR A 124 -11.76 30.08 -15.80
N LEU A 125 -11.43 31.37 -15.77
CA LEU A 125 -10.56 31.92 -14.72
C LEU A 125 -11.18 31.78 -13.32
N ILE A 126 -12.48 32.06 -13.18
CA ILE A 126 -13.20 31.86 -11.91
C ILE A 126 -13.13 30.39 -11.48
N LEU A 127 -13.42 29.46 -12.39
CA LEU A 127 -13.36 28.03 -12.09
C LEU A 127 -11.95 27.59 -11.69
N LEU A 128 -10.92 28.12 -12.35
CA LEU A 128 -9.52 27.81 -12.03
C LEU A 128 -9.15 28.35 -10.64
N VAL A 129 -9.56 29.56 -10.29
CA VAL A 129 -9.34 30.15 -8.95
C VAL A 129 -10.08 29.34 -7.87
N LEU A 130 -11.35 28.99 -8.09
CA LEU A 130 -12.12 28.13 -7.19
C LEU A 130 -11.46 26.75 -7.00
N THR A 131 -10.96 26.17 -8.08
CA THR A 131 -10.21 24.91 -8.04
C THR A 131 -8.92 25.06 -7.26
N GLY A 132 -8.21 26.18 -7.40
CA GLY A 132 -7.01 26.50 -6.63
C GLY A 132 -7.28 26.55 -5.13
N PHE A 133 -8.35 27.22 -4.71
CA PHE A 133 -8.79 27.22 -3.32
C PHE A 133 -9.20 25.82 -2.82
N ALA A 134 -9.96 25.07 -3.62
CA ALA A 134 -10.33 23.70 -3.29
C ALA A 134 -9.08 22.80 -3.10
N THR A 135 -8.06 22.95 -3.96
CA THR A 135 -6.82 22.15 -3.87
C THR A 135 -6.07 22.37 -2.55
N ILE A 136 -6.15 23.57 -1.97
CA ILE A 136 -5.49 23.89 -0.70
C ILE A 136 -6.25 23.25 0.48
N ASP A 137 -7.57 23.16 0.39
CA ASP A 137 -8.45 22.63 1.43
C ASP A 137 -8.53 21.09 1.43
N ILE A 138 -8.32 20.45 0.28
CA ILE A 138 -8.36 18.98 0.18
C ILE A 138 -7.20 18.35 0.97
N LYS A 139 -7.54 17.37 1.83
CA LYS A 139 -6.57 16.57 2.57
C LYS A 139 -5.62 15.82 1.62
N LYS A 140 -4.33 15.80 1.94
CA LYS A 140 -3.31 15.07 1.18
C LYS A 140 -2.91 13.81 1.96
N GLU A 141 -2.96 12.66 1.30
CA GLU A 141 -2.66 11.36 1.92
C GLU A 141 -1.94 10.48 0.89
N PHE A 142 -1.07 9.56 1.30
CA PHE A 142 -0.37 8.71 0.34
C PHE A 142 -1.28 7.61 -0.23
N ILE A 143 -1.88 6.83 0.66
CA ILE A 143 -2.90 5.81 0.39
C ILE A 143 -4.11 6.15 1.25
N PRO A 144 -5.31 6.31 0.67
CA PRO A 144 -6.51 6.57 1.45
C PRO A 144 -6.86 5.35 2.32
N PRO A 145 -7.34 5.55 3.55
CA PRO A 145 -7.82 4.44 4.36
C PRO A 145 -9.01 3.78 3.68
N THR A 146 -9.03 2.45 3.65
CA THR A 146 -10.17 1.70 3.13
C THR A 146 -11.07 1.28 4.27
N ASP A 147 -12.38 1.36 4.04
CA ASP A 147 -13.36 0.79 4.95
C ASP A 147 -13.16 -0.73 5.02
N GLN A 148 -12.67 -1.20 6.15
CA GLN A 148 -12.41 -2.62 6.38
C GLN A 148 -13.31 -3.17 7.49
N GLU A 149 -13.83 -4.36 7.26
CA GLU A 149 -14.62 -5.11 8.26
C GLU A 149 -13.72 -5.68 9.37
N GLU A 150 -12.49 -5.19 9.51
CA GLU A 150 -11.52 -5.66 10.49
C GLU A 150 -10.66 -4.52 11.01
N PHE A 151 -10.23 -4.66 12.27
CA PHE A 151 -9.30 -3.73 12.92
C PHE A 151 -8.42 -4.49 13.90
N ILE A 152 -7.30 -3.87 14.26
CA ILE A 152 -6.31 -4.44 15.16
C ILE A 152 -6.46 -3.81 16.54
N VAL A 153 -6.52 -4.64 17.57
CA VAL A 153 -6.30 -4.23 18.95
C VAL A 153 -4.90 -4.68 19.35
N GLU A 154 -3.99 -3.72 19.54
CA GLU A 154 -2.67 -4.02 20.09
C GLU A 154 -2.76 -3.93 21.62
N LEU A 155 -2.39 -5.01 22.30
CA LEU A 155 -2.32 -5.13 23.74
C LEU A 155 -0.85 -5.17 24.18
N ASN A 156 -0.49 -4.31 25.12
CA ASN A 156 0.85 -4.22 25.69
C ASN A 156 0.81 -4.61 27.17
N TYR A 157 1.38 -5.78 27.47
CA TYR A 157 1.46 -6.37 28.80
C TYR A 157 2.69 -5.85 29.56
N PRO A 158 2.67 -5.91 30.91
CA PRO A 158 3.83 -5.57 31.73
C PRO A 158 5.11 -6.29 31.28
N LYS A 159 6.25 -5.61 31.41
CA LYS A 159 7.56 -6.14 31.03
C LYS A 159 7.89 -7.39 31.86
N GLY A 160 8.44 -8.40 31.20
CA GLY A 160 8.72 -9.70 31.82
C GLY A 160 7.55 -10.69 31.83
N THR A 161 6.38 -10.32 31.29
CA THR A 161 5.27 -11.28 31.09
C THR A 161 5.72 -12.40 30.15
N SER A 162 5.56 -13.65 30.58
CA SER A 162 5.91 -14.82 29.77
C SER A 162 4.94 -14.99 28.60
N LEU A 163 5.36 -15.66 27.53
CA LEU A 163 4.49 -15.95 26.38
C LEU A 163 3.22 -16.72 26.81
N LYS A 164 3.38 -17.65 27.77
CA LYS A 164 2.26 -18.41 28.33
C LYS A 164 1.30 -17.52 29.12
N GLY A 165 1.82 -16.67 30.01
CA GLY A 165 0.98 -15.74 30.77
C GLY A 165 0.25 -14.74 29.87
N ASN A 166 0.94 -14.26 28.82
CA ASN A 166 0.33 -13.44 27.79
C ASN A 166 -0.82 -14.20 27.08
N SER A 167 -0.61 -15.45 26.68
CA SER A 167 -1.63 -16.28 26.05
C SER A 167 -2.86 -16.52 26.93
N GLU A 168 -2.66 -16.80 28.23
CA GLU A 168 -3.75 -17.02 29.18
C GLU A 168 -4.60 -15.75 29.35
N LEU A 169 -3.95 -14.60 29.60
CA LEU A 169 -4.63 -13.32 29.75
C LEU A 169 -5.32 -12.88 28.45
N THR A 170 -4.66 -13.06 27.31
CA THR A 170 -5.24 -12.77 25.99
C THR A 170 -6.52 -13.58 25.78
N SER A 171 -6.53 -14.86 26.15
CA SER A 171 -7.72 -15.72 26.00
C SER A 171 -8.92 -15.25 26.83
N GLU A 172 -8.70 -14.66 28.01
CA GLU A 172 -9.77 -14.05 28.80
C GLU A 172 -10.35 -12.80 28.12
N ILE A 173 -9.47 -12.00 27.49
CA ILE A 173 -9.86 -10.80 26.74
C ILE A 173 -10.63 -11.20 25.47
N GLU A 174 -10.17 -12.20 24.73
CA GLU A 174 -10.85 -12.74 23.54
C GLU A 174 -12.30 -13.12 23.84
N LYS A 175 -12.54 -13.86 24.94
CA LYS A 175 -13.88 -14.26 25.36
C LYS A 175 -14.77 -13.04 25.64
N SER A 176 -14.20 -12.00 26.25
CA SER A 176 -14.91 -10.76 26.54
C SER A 176 -15.27 -10.00 25.26
N ILE A 177 -14.39 -9.99 24.26
CA ILE A 177 -14.63 -9.33 22.98
C ILE A 177 -15.61 -10.13 22.12
N MET A 178 -15.54 -11.47 22.10
CA MET A 178 -16.47 -12.33 21.36
C MET A 178 -17.92 -12.19 21.84
N ASN A 179 -18.13 -11.76 23.08
CA ASN A 179 -19.47 -11.48 23.61
C ASN A 179 -20.05 -10.14 23.14
N ILE A 180 -19.27 -9.29 22.46
CA ILE A 180 -19.74 -8.03 21.90
C ILE A 180 -20.52 -8.33 20.61
N LYS A 181 -21.73 -7.80 20.53
CA LYS A 181 -22.58 -7.89 19.34
C LYS A 181 -21.83 -7.33 18.11
N HIS A 182 -21.98 -8.00 16.97
CA HIS A 182 -21.35 -7.66 15.67
C HIS A 182 -19.86 -8.03 15.52
N VAL A 183 -19.23 -8.62 16.54
CA VAL A 183 -17.94 -9.30 16.39
C VAL A 183 -18.17 -10.71 15.84
N LYS A 184 -17.57 -10.99 14.68
CA LYS A 184 -17.70 -12.26 13.98
C LYS A 184 -16.63 -13.26 14.42
N ASN A 185 -15.37 -12.85 14.30
CA ASN A 185 -14.20 -13.67 14.58
C ASN A 185 -13.08 -12.81 15.20
N ILE A 186 -12.20 -13.46 15.96
CA ILE A 186 -10.98 -12.84 16.49
C ILE A 186 -9.80 -13.78 16.20
N VAL A 187 -8.68 -13.20 15.77
CA VAL A 187 -7.40 -13.89 15.63
C VAL A 187 -6.38 -13.18 16.50
N SER A 188 -5.65 -13.95 17.32
CA SER A 188 -4.70 -13.41 18.29
C SER A 188 -3.28 -13.79 17.93
N ASN A 189 -2.50 -12.79 17.55
CA ASN A 189 -1.08 -12.94 17.28
C ASN A 189 -0.31 -12.54 18.54
N ILE A 190 0.04 -13.54 19.35
CA ILE A 190 0.71 -13.36 20.65
C ILE A 190 2.23 -13.38 20.44
N GLY A 191 2.91 -12.31 20.85
CA GLY A 191 4.36 -12.17 20.69
C GLY A 191 4.76 -11.79 19.27
N ARG A 192 5.78 -12.47 18.73
CA ARG A 192 6.26 -12.28 17.35
C ARG A 192 5.76 -13.43 16.49
N VAL A 193 4.93 -13.12 15.50
CA VAL A 193 4.25 -14.14 14.67
C VAL A 193 4.64 -14.01 13.21
N ASN A 194 4.83 -12.80 12.68
CA ASN A 194 5.19 -12.65 11.28
C ASN A 194 6.70 -12.60 11.10
N GLU A 195 7.17 -13.33 10.09
CA GLU A 195 8.58 -13.33 9.71
C GLU A 195 9.04 -11.95 9.22
N PHE A 196 8.12 -11.07 8.80
CA PHE A 196 8.39 -9.69 8.37
C PHE A 196 8.24 -8.64 9.48
N ASP A 197 7.91 -9.03 10.72
CA ASP A 197 7.78 -8.08 11.84
C ASP A 197 9.10 -7.30 12.11
N PHE A 198 10.24 -7.75 11.58
CA PHE A 198 11.52 -7.02 11.63
C PHE A 198 11.55 -5.74 10.77
N LEU A 199 10.60 -5.53 9.86
CA LEU A 199 10.48 -4.30 9.08
C LEU A 199 9.75 -3.21 9.86
N ASN A 200 8.91 -3.58 10.83
CA ASN A 200 8.16 -2.63 11.62
C ASN A 200 9.09 -1.97 12.66
N LYS A 201 9.25 -0.65 12.55
CA LYS A 201 10.08 0.14 13.48
C LYS A 201 9.41 0.30 14.85
N GLU A 202 8.13 0.00 14.98
CA GLU A 202 7.48 -0.24 16.26
C GLU A 202 7.72 -1.67 16.71
N GLN A 203 8.38 -1.81 17.86
CA GLN A 203 8.80 -3.11 18.37
C GLN A 203 7.61 -4.05 18.64
N HIS A 204 7.62 -5.24 18.04
CA HIS A 204 6.87 -6.39 18.55
C HIS A 204 7.74 -7.17 19.55
N SER A 205 7.24 -7.44 20.74
CA SER A 205 7.93 -8.22 21.78
C SER A 205 7.00 -9.27 22.39
N VAL A 206 7.56 -10.19 23.17
CA VAL A 206 6.81 -11.31 23.77
C VAL A 206 5.64 -10.84 24.64
N ASN A 207 5.73 -9.64 25.20
CA ASN A 207 4.69 -8.98 26.00
C ASN A 207 3.71 -8.14 25.16
N LYS A 208 3.70 -8.26 23.83
CA LYS A 208 2.70 -7.62 22.96
C LYS A 208 1.83 -8.67 22.30
N THR A 209 0.57 -8.32 22.08
CA THR A 209 -0.40 -9.17 21.37
C THR A 209 -1.23 -8.32 20.42
N ASN A 210 -1.29 -8.73 19.16
CA ASN A 210 -2.16 -8.12 18.15
C ASN A 210 -3.41 -8.98 17.97
N LEU A 211 -4.57 -8.43 18.32
CA LEU A 211 -5.87 -9.05 18.08
C LEU A 211 -6.47 -8.48 16.79
N ILE A 212 -6.65 -9.31 15.78
CA ILE A 212 -7.39 -8.94 14.57
C ILE A 212 -8.85 -9.27 14.83
N VAL A 213 -9.68 -8.23 14.97
CA VAL A 213 -11.11 -8.35 15.26
C VAL A 213 -11.88 -8.14 13.97
N LYS A 214 -12.60 -9.18 13.53
CA LYS A 214 -13.45 -9.14 12.34
C LYS A 214 -14.90 -8.87 12.72
N LEU A 215 -15.52 -7.94 12.00
CA LEU A 215 -16.89 -7.50 12.15
C LEU A 215 -17.82 -8.19 11.14
N ASP A 216 -19.12 -8.19 11.43
CA ASP A 216 -20.14 -8.62 10.47
C ASP A 216 -20.34 -7.62 9.32
N SER A 217 -20.10 -6.34 9.59
CA SER A 217 -20.21 -5.24 8.62
C SER A 217 -19.46 -4.01 9.15
N TYR A 218 -18.85 -3.25 8.25
CA TYR A 218 -18.15 -2.00 8.57
C TYR A 218 -19.05 -0.97 9.27
N LYS A 219 -20.37 -0.97 9.01
CA LYS A 219 -21.31 -0.04 9.66
C LYS A 219 -21.30 -0.10 11.19
N ASN A 220 -20.93 -1.25 11.76
CA ASN A 220 -20.91 -1.48 13.19
C ASN A 220 -19.56 -1.11 13.84
N TYR A 221 -18.58 -0.64 13.07
CA TYR A 221 -17.24 -0.32 13.54
C TYR A 221 -17.23 0.60 14.76
N ASN A 222 -17.94 1.74 14.66
CA ASN A 222 -17.98 2.74 15.74
C ASN A 222 -18.67 2.22 17.01
N GLU A 223 -19.73 1.41 16.86
CA GLU A 223 -20.45 0.81 17.98
C GLU A 223 -19.55 -0.20 18.72
N VAL A 224 -18.89 -1.08 17.98
CA VAL A 224 -17.98 -2.09 18.55
C VAL A 224 -16.80 -1.42 19.25
N GLN A 225 -16.18 -0.40 18.66
CA GLN A 225 -15.10 0.35 19.31
C GLN A 225 -15.53 0.99 20.63
N THR A 226 -16.74 1.53 20.70
CA THR A 226 -17.27 2.14 21.93
C THR A 226 -17.48 1.10 23.03
N ASN A 227 -17.97 -0.08 22.67
CA ASN A 227 -18.16 -1.18 23.61
C ASN A 227 -16.81 -1.79 24.06
N LEU A 228 -15.84 -1.89 23.16
CA LEU A 228 -14.48 -2.33 23.47
C LEU A 228 -13.80 -1.43 24.51
N LYS A 229 -13.93 -0.11 24.40
CA LYS A 229 -13.39 0.83 25.39
C LYS A 229 -13.90 0.53 26.81
N LYS A 230 -15.14 0.05 26.96
CA LYS A 230 -15.70 -0.35 28.26
C LYS A 230 -15.07 -1.64 28.79
N VAL A 231 -14.84 -2.62 27.91
CA VAL A 231 -14.13 -3.88 28.26
C VAL A 231 -12.70 -3.56 28.69
N PHE A 232 -12.03 -2.69 27.94
CA PHE A 232 -10.63 -2.34 28.18
C PHE A 232 -10.40 -1.45 29.39
N ALA A 233 -11.40 -0.69 29.83
CA ALA A 233 -11.33 0.07 31.08
C ALA A 233 -11.07 -0.81 32.32
N ASN A 234 -11.40 -2.10 32.25
CA ASN A 234 -11.22 -3.05 33.34
C ASN A 234 -9.90 -3.84 33.27
N LEU A 235 -9.02 -3.57 32.30
CA LEU A 235 -7.81 -4.38 32.05
C LEU A 235 -6.62 -4.11 32.98
N GLY A 236 -6.78 -3.27 34.01
CA GLY A 236 -5.73 -2.99 34.98
C GLY A 236 -4.47 -2.41 34.32
N ASN A 237 -3.35 -3.14 34.40
CA ASN A 237 -2.03 -2.69 33.93
C ASN A 237 -1.73 -2.99 32.44
N ILE A 238 -2.71 -3.48 31.67
CA ILE A 238 -2.54 -3.75 30.24
C ILE A 238 -2.94 -2.49 29.46
N SER A 239 -2.00 -1.90 28.74
CA SER A 239 -2.30 -0.79 27.84
C SER A 239 -2.76 -1.31 26.48
N TYR A 240 -3.65 -0.57 25.81
CA TYR A 240 -4.19 -0.97 24.52
C TYR A 240 -4.17 0.18 23.52
N SER A 241 -4.07 -0.15 22.24
CA SER A 241 -4.31 0.78 21.13
C SER A 241 -5.19 0.14 20.06
N LEU A 242 -5.97 0.97 19.36
CA LEU A 242 -6.83 0.54 18.25
C LEU A 242 -6.23 1.04 16.95
N LYS A 243 -5.94 0.13 16.03
CA LYS A 243 -5.35 0.41 14.73
C LYS A 243 -6.27 -0.11 13.62
N GLN A 244 -6.30 0.57 12.47
CA GLN A 244 -6.96 0.02 11.28
C GLN A 244 -6.07 -1.05 10.64
N VAL A 245 -6.67 -2.10 10.09
CA VAL A 245 -5.89 -3.08 9.32
C VAL A 245 -5.38 -2.40 8.06
N LYS A 246 -4.07 -2.47 7.84
CA LYS A 246 -3.43 -2.02 6.59
C LYS A 246 -3.37 -3.20 5.63
N THR A 247 -3.46 -2.91 4.34
CA THR A 247 -3.19 -3.95 3.34
C THR A 247 -1.69 -4.27 3.34
N THR A 248 -1.30 -5.50 2.99
CA THR A 248 0.12 -5.86 2.85
C THR A 248 0.87 -4.91 1.90
N TYR A 249 0.18 -4.41 0.87
CA TYR A 249 0.70 -3.41 -0.05
C TYR A 249 0.97 -2.08 0.65
N SER A 250 0.05 -1.64 1.51
CA SER A 250 0.20 -0.43 2.33
C SER A 250 1.37 -0.54 3.32
N GLU A 251 1.55 -1.69 3.98
CA GLU A 251 2.66 -1.92 4.92
C GLU A 251 4.03 -1.94 4.23
N LEU A 252 4.11 -2.51 3.02
CA LEU A 252 5.36 -2.55 2.23
C LEU A 252 5.80 -1.16 1.78
N ILE A 253 4.86 -0.27 1.46
CA ILE A 253 5.17 1.05 0.91
C ILE A 253 5.25 2.11 2.01
N GLN A 254 4.46 1.98 3.07
CA GLN A 254 4.48 2.86 4.24
C GLN A 254 4.81 2.05 5.49
N PRO A 255 6.09 1.67 5.69
CA PRO A 255 6.51 0.79 6.78
C PRO A 255 6.36 1.43 8.17
N THR A 256 6.20 2.75 8.26
CA THR A 256 5.89 3.43 9.52
C THR A 256 4.42 3.82 9.60
N GLU A 257 3.74 3.37 10.66
CA GLU A 257 2.32 3.69 10.88
C GLU A 257 2.06 5.10 11.41
N ASN A 258 3.13 5.79 11.81
CA ASN A 258 3.06 7.04 12.57
C ASN A 258 3.20 8.26 11.67
N ASP A 259 2.39 9.28 11.94
CA ASP A 259 2.42 10.55 11.20
C ASP A 259 3.79 11.21 11.32
N ILE A 260 4.38 11.17 12.51
CA ILE A 260 5.67 11.78 12.84
C ILE A 260 6.62 10.75 13.45
N VAL A 261 7.87 10.82 13.01
CA VAL A 261 8.99 9.99 13.44
C VAL A 261 10.21 10.88 13.73
N ILE A 262 10.53 11.06 15.01
CA ILE A 262 11.75 11.72 15.45
C ILE A 262 12.85 10.67 15.58
N LYS A 263 13.88 10.76 14.74
CA LYS A 263 15.02 9.85 14.71
C LYS A 263 16.16 10.44 15.54
N ILE A 264 16.57 9.74 16.59
CA ILE A 264 17.65 10.17 17.49
C ILE A 264 18.84 9.23 17.30
N LYS A 265 19.84 9.68 16.55
CA LYS A 265 21.05 8.93 16.24
C LYS A 265 22.15 9.23 17.26
N ASN A 266 22.77 8.19 17.82
CA ASN A 266 23.96 8.29 18.67
C ASN A 266 24.77 6.97 18.61
N LYS A 267 26.07 7.02 18.89
CA LYS A 267 26.88 5.79 19.05
C LYS A 267 26.48 5.00 20.28
N ASP A 268 26.10 5.69 21.36
CA ASP A 268 25.61 5.08 22.59
C ASP A 268 24.08 5.07 22.63
N ILE A 269 23.51 3.87 22.82
CA ILE A 269 22.06 3.68 22.83
C ILE A 269 21.43 4.21 24.11
N ASP A 270 22.14 4.16 25.24
CA ASP A 270 21.64 4.67 26.51
C ASP A 270 21.53 6.19 26.48
N SER A 271 22.52 6.88 25.91
CA SER A 271 22.48 8.30 25.64
C SER A 271 21.34 8.69 24.67
N ALA A 272 21.12 7.92 23.60
CA ALA A 272 20.00 8.13 22.68
C ALA A 272 18.64 7.96 23.36
N PHE A 273 18.49 6.91 24.17
CA PHE A 273 17.25 6.63 24.91
C PHE A 273 16.96 7.70 25.97
N ALA A 274 17.97 8.15 26.72
CA ALA A 274 17.83 9.24 27.67
C ALA A 274 17.38 10.54 26.98
N SER A 275 17.95 10.83 25.81
CA SER A 275 17.49 11.98 25.04
C SER A 275 16.07 11.81 24.49
N ALA A 276 15.69 10.61 24.06
CA ALA A 276 14.33 10.33 23.61
C ALA A 276 13.31 10.61 24.72
N LYS A 277 13.61 10.17 25.94
CA LYS A 277 12.79 10.45 27.11
C LYS A 277 12.69 11.95 27.39
N ASN A 278 13.82 12.66 27.40
CA ASN A 278 13.83 14.10 27.60
C ASN A 278 13.03 14.85 26.52
N ILE A 279 13.11 14.42 25.25
CA ILE A 279 12.33 15.00 24.15
C ILE A 279 10.83 14.78 24.39
N ILE A 280 10.41 13.57 24.73
CA ILE A 280 9.00 13.28 25.06
C ILE A 280 8.51 14.14 26.22
N ASP A 281 9.28 14.21 27.31
CA ASP A 281 8.92 15.00 28.50
C ASP A 281 8.77 16.49 28.12
N LYS A 282 9.67 17.02 27.29
CA LYS A 282 9.61 18.42 26.83
C LYS A 282 8.44 18.69 25.88
N LEU A 283 8.16 17.80 24.95
CA LEU A 283 7.01 17.92 24.04
C LEU A 283 5.68 17.83 24.81
N ASN A 284 5.61 16.98 25.84
CA ASN A 284 4.47 16.90 26.76
C ASN A 284 4.30 18.18 27.60
N GLU A 285 5.39 18.75 28.11
CA GLU A 285 5.38 20.03 28.84
C GLU A 285 4.93 21.21 27.94
N GLY A 286 5.40 21.23 26.70
CA GLY A 286 5.11 22.26 25.72
C GLY A 286 3.65 22.29 25.26
N LYS A 287 2.88 21.21 25.52
CA LYS A 287 1.47 21.06 25.14
C LYS A 287 1.20 21.54 23.71
N ILE A 288 2.00 21.06 22.77
CA ILE A 288 1.88 21.46 21.38
C ILE A 288 0.51 21.00 20.87
N ASN A 289 -0.37 21.97 20.59
CA ASN A 289 -1.70 21.69 20.06
C ASN A 289 -1.59 20.90 18.76
N GLY A 290 -2.30 19.77 18.72
CA GLY A 290 -2.40 18.89 17.56
C GLY A 290 -1.38 17.74 17.50
N ILE A 291 -0.60 17.53 18.56
CA ILE A 291 0.27 16.34 18.69
C ILE A 291 -0.28 15.44 19.80
N SER A 292 -0.33 14.14 19.53
CA SER A 292 -0.81 13.13 20.47
C SER A 292 0.01 11.84 20.40
N ASN A 293 -0.19 10.95 21.38
CA ASN A 293 0.39 9.60 21.41
C ASN A 293 1.93 9.54 21.27
N LEU A 294 2.64 10.44 21.96
CA LEU A 294 4.09 10.47 22.02
C LEU A 294 4.65 9.22 22.72
N ARG A 295 5.46 8.44 22.00
CA ARG A 295 6.02 7.18 22.52
C ARG A 295 7.39 6.85 21.93
N ILE A 296 8.20 6.11 22.68
CA ILE A 296 9.49 5.60 22.21
C ILE A 296 9.25 4.26 21.51
N GLY A 297 9.80 4.09 20.31
CA GLY A 297 9.64 2.86 19.51
C GLY A 297 10.35 1.63 20.06
N VAL A 298 11.33 1.84 20.94
CA VAL A 298 12.09 0.80 21.62
C VAL A 298 11.75 0.79 23.10
N ASP A 299 11.47 -0.41 23.61
CA ASP A 299 11.32 -0.66 25.03
C ASP A 299 12.65 -1.03 25.67
N LYS A 300 13.07 -0.23 26.65
CA LYS A 300 14.09 -0.62 27.65
C LYS A 300 13.42 -1.29 28.84
N GLY A 301 14.04 -2.31 29.43
CA GLY A 301 13.57 -2.86 30.71
C GLY A 301 13.03 -4.28 30.63
N SER A 302 13.33 -5.03 29.56
CA SER A 302 13.17 -6.48 29.62
C SER A 302 14.20 -7.05 30.59
N PRO A 303 13.76 -7.74 31.66
CA PRO A 303 14.69 -8.32 32.61
C PRO A 303 15.44 -9.48 31.97
N GLU A 304 16.77 -9.47 32.10
CA GLU A 304 17.65 -10.55 31.67
C GLU A 304 18.64 -10.93 32.78
N PHE A 305 19.11 -12.17 32.73
CA PHE A 305 20.26 -12.60 33.52
C PHE A 305 21.51 -12.45 32.67
N ARG A 306 22.37 -11.49 33.04
CA ARG A 306 23.67 -11.29 32.40
C ARG A 306 24.68 -12.25 33.01
N ILE A 307 25.10 -13.24 32.24
CA ILE A 307 26.11 -14.21 32.65
C ILE A 307 27.48 -13.79 32.10
N THR A 308 28.39 -13.45 32.99
CA THR A 308 29.78 -13.10 32.66
C THR A 308 30.69 -14.26 33.05
N ILE A 309 31.44 -14.81 32.09
CA ILE A 309 32.35 -15.93 32.34
C ILE A 309 33.67 -15.38 32.90
N ASP A 310 34.12 -15.93 34.03
CA ASP A 310 35.37 -15.54 34.66
C ASP A 310 36.55 -16.29 34.04
N ASN A 311 37.30 -15.59 33.20
CA ASN A 311 38.47 -16.15 32.51
C ASN A 311 39.53 -16.71 33.49
N ASN A 312 39.77 -16.05 34.62
CA ASN A 312 40.80 -16.46 35.57
C ASN A 312 40.44 -17.78 36.25
N LYS A 313 39.17 -17.94 36.62
CA LYS A 313 38.66 -19.20 37.18
C LYS A 313 38.64 -20.30 36.14
N CYS A 314 38.17 -20.02 34.92
CA CYS A 314 38.24 -20.97 33.81
C CYS A 314 39.66 -21.53 33.61
N ASN A 315 40.67 -20.66 33.59
CA ASN A 315 42.08 -21.05 33.46
C ASN A 315 42.57 -21.90 34.64
N SER A 316 42.15 -21.58 35.86
CA SER A 316 42.52 -22.32 37.08
C SER A 316 42.00 -23.76 37.06
N TYR A 317 40.83 -23.99 36.46
CA TYR A 317 40.23 -25.32 36.27
C TYR A 317 40.62 -26.00 34.95
N GLY A 318 41.38 -25.33 34.08
CA GLY A 318 41.76 -25.85 32.76
C GLY A 318 40.59 -25.95 31.77
N VAL A 319 39.53 -25.17 31.94
CA VAL A 319 38.32 -25.19 31.10
C VAL A 319 38.33 -23.99 30.13
N SER A 320 37.97 -24.20 28.87
CA SER A 320 37.81 -23.10 27.91
C SER A 320 36.53 -22.30 28.17
N ILE A 321 36.61 -20.96 28.01
CA ILE A 321 35.44 -20.07 28.02
C ILE A 321 34.36 -20.56 27.04
N GLY A 322 34.77 -21.06 25.86
CA GLY A 322 33.86 -21.57 24.85
C GLY A 322 33.09 -22.81 25.30
N ASP A 323 33.69 -23.68 26.12
CA ASP A 323 33.02 -24.85 26.66
C ASP A 323 31.98 -24.49 27.71
N VAL A 324 32.31 -23.54 28.59
CA VAL A 324 31.37 -22.98 29.57
C VAL A 324 30.18 -22.33 28.86
N ALA A 325 30.44 -21.47 27.87
CA ALA A 325 29.40 -20.79 27.11
C ALA A 325 28.48 -21.77 26.38
N ARG A 326 29.04 -22.77 25.68
CA ARG A 326 28.26 -23.82 25.00
C ARG A 326 27.44 -24.64 25.97
N ARG A 327 28.01 -25.02 27.12
CA ARG A 327 27.30 -25.80 28.14
C ARG A 327 26.07 -25.04 28.64
N ILE A 328 26.21 -23.76 28.98
CA ILE A 328 25.09 -22.91 29.42
C ILE A 328 24.05 -22.78 28.29
N ALA A 329 24.49 -22.55 27.05
CA ALA A 329 23.58 -22.48 25.91
C ALA A 329 22.79 -23.78 25.71
N TYR A 330 23.42 -24.95 25.85
CA TYR A 330 22.75 -26.25 25.74
C TYR A 330 21.77 -26.54 26.88
N LEU A 331 22.05 -26.06 28.09
CA LEU A 331 21.12 -26.22 29.22
C LEU A 331 19.82 -25.44 28.96
N VAL A 332 19.92 -24.24 28.37
CA VAL A 332 18.76 -23.34 28.16
C VAL A 332 18.12 -23.53 26.79
N LYS A 333 18.86 -23.27 25.70
CA LYS A 333 18.36 -23.36 24.30
C LYS A 333 18.28 -24.79 23.79
N GLY A 334 19.11 -25.66 24.34
CA GLY A 334 19.32 -27.01 23.80
C GLY A 334 20.40 -27.07 22.73
N LYS A 335 20.71 -28.29 22.33
CA LYS A 335 21.58 -28.62 21.21
C LYS A 335 20.77 -29.40 20.19
N GLU A 336 20.67 -28.88 18.97
CA GLU A 336 20.24 -29.67 17.83
C GLU A 336 21.26 -30.78 17.58
N ALA A 337 20.88 -32.02 17.88
CA ALA A 337 21.79 -33.15 17.85
C ALA A 337 21.83 -33.83 16.48
N THR A 338 20.67 -33.93 15.84
CA THR A 338 20.49 -34.54 14.52
C THR A 338 19.10 -34.17 13.96
N PHE A 339 18.80 -34.60 12.75
CA PHE A 339 17.48 -34.51 12.14
C PHE A 339 16.86 -35.91 12.02
N PHE A 340 15.59 -36.01 12.37
CA PHE A 340 14.74 -37.14 12.02
C PHE A 340 14.10 -36.87 10.65
N SER A 341 14.26 -37.79 9.71
CA SER A 341 13.62 -37.68 8.39
C SER A 341 12.25 -38.34 8.45
N ASP A 342 11.20 -37.54 8.31
CA ASP A 342 9.81 -38.00 8.17
C ASP A 342 9.33 -37.65 6.76
N PHE A 343 9.43 -38.62 5.84
CA PHE A 343 9.25 -38.44 4.40
C PHE A 343 10.09 -37.25 3.87
N ASP A 344 9.42 -36.23 3.35
CA ASP A 344 10.04 -35.03 2.77
C ASP A 344 10.37 -33.95 3.82
N LYS A 345 10.10 -34.21 5.11
CA LYS A 345 10.34 -33.27 6.21
C LYS A 345 11.54 -33.71 7.05
N LYS A 346 12.44 -32.77 7.32
CA LYS A 346 13.51 -32.94 8.31
C LYS A 346 13.08 -32.29 9.62
N VAL A 347 12.89 -33.09 10.66
CA VAL A 347 12.50 -32.63 11.99
C VAL A 347 13.73 -32.61 12.89
N ALA A 348 14.10 -31.43 13.39
CA ALA A 348 15.25 -31.28 14.29
C ALA A 348 15.02 -32.00 15.63
N ILE A 349 15.97 -32.86 16.04
CA ILE A 349 16.02 -33.45 17.38
C ILE A 349 16.85 -32.52 18.28
N ASN A 350 16.16 -31.71 19.10
CA ASN A 350 16.80 -30.80 20.05
C ASN A 350 16.93 -31.44 21.44
N LEU A 351 18.17 -31.68 21.89
CA LEU A 351 18.49 -32.16 23.23
C LEU A 351 18.60 -30.97 24.18
N ARG A 352 17.70 -30.89 25.16
CA ARG A 352 17.67 -29.81 26.15
C ARG A 352 17.29 -30.32 27.53
N THR A 353 17.67 -29.58 28.56
CA THR A 353 17.29 -29.87 29.95
C THR A 353 15.77 -29.83 30.12
N LYS A 354 15.23 -30.60 31.07
CA LYS A 354 13.80 -30.57 31.43
C LYS A 354 13.37 -29.15 31.84
N SER A 355 12.09 -28.80 31.65
CA SER A 355 11.57 -27.45 31.95
C SER A 355 11.84 -27.02 33.39
N SER A 356 11.56 -27.91 34.35
CA SER A 356 11.78 -27.64 35.78
C SER A 356 13.19 -27.15 36.09
N ALA A 357 14.21 -27.69 35.41
CA ALA A 357 15.62 -27.38 35.65
C ALA A 357 16.21 -26.28 34.77
N ARG A 358 15.40 -25.64 33.93
CA ARG A 358 15.81 -24.46 33.13
C ARG A 358 14.93 -23.23 33.35
N ASP A 359 13.78 -23.39 34.00
CA ASP A 359 12.87 -22.29 34.32
C ASP A 359 13.35 -21.51 35.56
N ASP A 360 14.19 -22.12 36.40
CA ASP A 360 14.92 -21.47 37.50
C ASP A 360 16.42 -21.31 37.15
N ILE A 361 16.91 -20.08 37.29
CA ILE A 361 18.33 -19.77 37.08
C ILE A 361 19.21 -20.52 38.08
N GLU A 362 18.79 -20.67 39.33
CA GLU A 362 19.60 -21.34 40.37
C GLU A 362 19.82 -22.83 40.03
N GLU A 363 18.82 -23.49 39.44
CA GLU A 363 18.96 -24.88 38.97
C GLU A 363 19.95 -25.02 37.81
N ILE A 364 20.02 -24.00 36.93
CA ILE A 364 21.01 -23.94 35.84
C ILE A 364 22.42 -23.73 36.42
N LEU A 365 22.58 -22.82 37.40
CA LEU A 365 23.87 -22.49 37.99
C LEU A 365 24.47 -23.62 38.82
N ASN A 366 23.61 -24.45 39.41
CA ASN A 366 24.00 -25.66 40.15
C ASN A 366 24.35 -26.85 39.26
N GLN A 367 24.23 -26.73 37.92
CA GLN A 367 24.71 -27.75 37.01
C GLN A 367 26.24 -27.79 36.95
N TYR A 368 26.75 -28.95 36.54
CA TYR A 368 28.19 -29.19 36.43
C TYR A 368 28.66 -29.20 34.98
N LEU A 369 29.90 -28.77 34.77
CA LEU A 369 30.71 -29.08 33.61
C LEU A 369 31.62 -30.25 33.96
N ILE A 370 31.69 -31.25 33.07
CA ILE A 370 32.53 -32.43 33.29
C ILE A 370 33.79 -32.29 32.43
N LEU A 371 34.95 -32.21 33.08
CA LEU A 371 36.25 -32.20 32.43
C LEU A 371 37.13 -33.27 33.11
N ASN A 372 37.70 -34.21 32.34
CA ASN A 372 38.58 -35.26 32.85
C ASN A 372 38.00 -35.99 34.09
N ASN A 373 36.72 -36.36 34.02
CA ASN A 373 35.98 -37.02 35.11
C ASN A 373 35.81 -36.18 36.39
N THR A 374 36.15 -34.89 36.36
CA THR A 374 35.94 -33.92 37.44
C THR A 374 34.68 -33.11 37.16
N GLN A 375 33.81 -32.98 38.16
CA GLN A 375 32.60 -32.15 38.09
C GLN A 375 32.92 -30.76 38.62
N ILE A 376 32.80 -29.75 37.76
CA ILE A 376 33.06 -28.36 38.10
C ILE A 376 31.71 -27.63 38.11
N PRO A 377 31.25 -27.06 39.23
CA PRO A 377 30.02 -26.29 39.29
C PRO A 377 30.08 -25.09 38.35
N ILE A 378 29.03 -24.88 37.54
CA ILE A 378 28.99 -23.76 36.60
C ILE A 378 29.04 -22.43 37.35
N LYS A 379 28.35 -22.31 38.49
CA LYS A 379 28.36 -21.12 39.37
C LYS A 379 29.76 -20.66 39.77
N ASP A 380 30.74 -21.57 39.85
CA ASP A 380 32.09 -21.20 40.28
C ASP A 380 32.82 -20.48 39.15
N LEU A 381 32.47 -20.75 37.89
CA LEU A 381 33.12 -20.23 36.69
C LEU A 381 32.50 -18.94 36.13
N ILE A 382 31.37 -18.49 36.67
CA ILE A 382 30.60 -17.37 36.13
C ILE A 382 30.17 -16.40 37.23
N LYS A 383 29.82 -15.19 36.81
CA LYS A 383 29.10 -14.20 37.60
C LYS A 383 27.76 -13.91 36.93
N VAL A 384 26.68 -13.90 37.71
CA VAL A 384 25.34 -13.61 37.21
C VAL A 384 24.83 -12.33 37.84
N ASP A 385 24.49 -11.36 37.00
CA ASP A 385 23.90 -10.10 37.42
C ASP A 385 22.52 -9.94 36.74
N LYS A 386 21.51 -9.45 37.47
CA LYS A 386 20.24 -9.06 36.85
C LYS A 386 20.46 -7.75 36.12
N SER A 387 20.15 -7.73 34.83
CA SER A 387 20.28 -6.55 33.97
C SER A 387 18.98 -6.29 33.25
N GLU A 388 18.83 -5.07 32.77
CA GLU A 388 17.84 -4.72 31.77
C GLU A 388 18.54 -4.55 30.43
N SER A 389 17.87 -4.97 29.36
CA SER A 389 18.39 -4.82 28.01
C SER A 389 17.33 -4.25 27.08
N TYR A 390 17.79 -3.90 25.88
CA TYR A 390 16.95 -3.48 24.77
C TYR A 390 16.56 -4.73 23.99
N ASN A 391 15.27 -4.88 23.68
CA ASN A 391 14.82 -6.02 22.87
C ASN A 391 15.32 -5.94 21.42
N GLU A 392 15.63 -4.74 20.94
CA GLU A 392 16.08 -4.49 19.58
C GLU A 392 17.01 -3.27 19.52
N ILE A 393 17.94 -3.27 18.56
CA ILE A 393 18.84 -2.16 18.32
C ILE A 393 18.78 -1.78 16.84
N TRP A 394 18.06 -0.69 16.57
CA TRP A 394 17.98 -0.10 15.26
C TRP A 394 19.25 0.65 14.90
N ARG A 395 19.65 0.54 13.63
CA ARG A 395 20.79 1.26 13.08
C ARG A 395 20.43 1.88 11.74
N GLU A 396 20.71 3.16 11.59
CA GLU A 396 20.69 3.85 10.30
C GLU A 396 22.10 4.40 10.05
N GLU A 397 22.65 4.16 8.86
CA GLU A 397 23.98 4.66 8.47
C GLU A 397 25.08 4.33 9.50
N GLN A 398 25.03 3.11 10.05
CA GLN A 398 25.93 2.59 11.10
C GLN A 398 25.84 3.29 12.47
N SER A 399 24.95 4.26 12.66
CA SER A 399 24.66 4.87 13.97
C SER A 399 23.48 4.17 14.64
N ARG A 400 23.48 4.06 15.98
CA ARG A 400 22.32 3.49 16.69
C ARG A 400 21.23 4.56 16.73
N THR A 401 20.02 4.17 16.38
CA THR A 401 18.89 5.11 16.23
C THR A 401 17.78 4.72 17.18
N ILE A 402 17.30 5.67 17.98
CA ILE A 402 16.05 5.53 18.72
C ILE A 402 14.97 6.34 17.98
N TYR A 403 13.84 5.70 17.70
CA TYR A 403 12.68 6.35 17.12
C TYR A 403 11.74 6.82 18.22
N VAL A 404 11.27 8.06 18.14
CA VAL A 404 10.14 8.56 18.90
C VAL A 404 9.01 8.84 17.93
N PHE A 405 7.83 8.33 18.23
CA PHE A 405 6.65 8.42 17.39
C PHE A 405 5.65 9.41 17.97
N ALA A 406 4.94 10.09 17.08
CA ALA A 406 3.82 10.95 17.45
C ALA A 406 2.74 10.92 16.35
N ASP A 407 1.50 11.08 16.77
CA ASP A 407 0.34 11.15 15.89
C ASP A 407 -0.15 12.60 15.81
N THR A 408 -0.58 13.03 14.63
CA THR A 408 -1.14 14.36 14.41
C THR A 408 -2.65 14.35 14.58
N LYS A 409 -3.17 15.42 15.18
CA LYS A 409 -4.60 15.61 15.37
C LYS A 409 -4.96 17.04 14.97
N ASP A 410 -5.85 17.17 14.00
CA ASP A 410 -6.40 18.47 13.58
C ASP A 410 -5.36 19.49 13.05
N ILE A 411 -4.11 19.06 12.79
CA ILE A 411 -3.04 19.86 12.16
C ILE A 411 -2.37 19.08 11.04
N GLY A 412 -1.82 19.78 10.05
CA GLY A 412 -1.01 19.15 9.00
C GLY A 412 0.32 18.63 9.56
N VAL A 413 0.83 17.55 8.96
CA VAL A 413 2.11 16.94 9.39
C VAL A 413 3.28 17.92 9.28
N ASP A 414 3.32 18.73 8.22
CA ASP A 414 4.37 19.75 8.03
C ASP A 414 4.35 20.81 9.16
N GLU A 415 3.17 21.30 9.53
CA GLU A 415 3.01 22.24 10.64
C GLU A 415 3.43 21.59 11.98
N ALA A 416 3.13 20.30 12.16
CA ALA A 416 3.50 19.56 13.35
C ALA A 416 5.02 19.36 13.44
N VAL A 417 5.67 18.99 12.34
CA VAL A 417 7.14 18.85 12.24
C VAL A 417 7.81 20.18 12.58
N ASP A 418 7.36 21.30 12.01
CA ASP A 418 7.90 22.63 12.30
C ASP A 418 7.79 23.02 13.78
N LYS A 419 6.67 22.68 14.42
CA LYS A 419 6.46 22.94 15.86
C LYS A 419 7.38 22.08 16.72
N ILE A 420 7.51 20.80 16.41
CA ILE A 420 8.41 19.87 17.12
C ILE A 420 9.85 20.33 16.97
N ASP A 421 10.27 20.65 15.75
CA ASP A 421 11.65 21.04 15.45
C ASP A 421 12.03 22.34 16.17
N LYS A 422 11.10 23.30 16.29
CA LYS A 422 11.27 24.51 17.11
C LYS A 422 11.44 24.22 18.59
N GLU A 423 10.73 23.25 19.16
CA GLU A 423 10.90 22.88 20.57
C GLU A 423 12.20 22.09 20.80
N ILE A 424 12.54 21.17 19.90
CA ILE A 424 13.78 20.38 19.98
C ILE A 424 15.01 21.29 19.81
N SER A 425 14.94 22.29 18.93
CA SER A 425 16.03 23.25 18.72
C SER A 425 16.39 24.07 19.95
N LYS A 426 15.49 24.18 20.95
CA LYS A 426 15.78 24.84 22.24
C LYS A 426 16.56 23.95 23.20
N MET A 427 16.67 22.65 22.93
CA MET A 427 17.31 21.67 23.80
C MET A 427 18.81 21.58 23.52
N PRO A 428 19.64 21.40 24.56
CA PRO A 428 21.08 21.17 24.36
C PRO A 428 21.31 19.82 23.66
N THR A 429 22.03 19.83 22.55
CA THR A 429 22.40 18.61 21.82
C THR A 429 23.57 17.91 22.51
N LEU A 430 23.45 16.60 22.75
CA LEU A 430 24.54 15.79 23.31
C LEU A 430 25.66 15.61 22.28
N ARG A 431 26.88 15.31 22.74
CA ARG A 431 28.02 15.06 21.84
C ARG A 431 27.75 13.88 20.92
N GLY A 432 27.93 14.07 19.62
CA GLY A 432 27.75 13.03 18.60
C GLY A 432 26.29 12.63 18.37
N GLN A 433 25.34 13.42 18.88
CA GLN A 433 23.92 13.22 18.67
C GLN A 433 23.46 13.95 17.40
N ILE A 434 22.67 13.26 16.59
CA ILE A 434 21.97 13.83 15.44
C ILE A 434 20.49 13.55 15.65
N ILE A 435 19.66 14.59 15.62
CA ILE A 435 18.21 14.48 15.75
C ILE A 435 17.62 14.91 14.41
N ASN A 436 16.89 14.00 13.77
CA ASN A 436 16.14 14.31 12.56
C ASN A 436 14.67 14.17 12.90
N VAL A 437 13.92 15.28 12.80
CA VAL A 437 12.46 15.24 12.86
C VAL A 437 11.98 14.99 11.45
N GLY A 438 11.34 13.84 11.25
CA GLY A 438 10.68 13.50 10.00
C GLY A 438 9.37 12.82 10.30
N GLY A 439 8.78 12.17 9.31
CA GLY A 439 7.60 11.35 9.46
C GLY A 439 7.45 10.44 8.26
N ALA A 440 6.33 9.71 8.18
CA ALA A 440 5.92 9.13 6.90
C ALA A 440 5.85 10.22 5.80
N ASN A 441 5.70 11.49 6.19
CA ASN A 441 5.62 12.61 5.27
C ASN A 441 6.90 12.95 4.50
N GLU A 442 8.10 12.56 4.98
CA GLU A 442 9.36 12.82 4.24
C GLU A 442 9.38 11.97 2.95
N GLU A 443 9.09 10.67 3.06
CA GLU A 443 8.98 9.78 1.91
C GLU A 443 7.81 10.17 0.99
N ILE A 444 6.70 10.66 1.56
CA ILE A 444 5.56 11.18 0.80
C ILE A 444 5.94 12.45 0.04
N HIS A 445 6.66 13.39 0.66
CA HIS A 445 7.12 14.63 0.04
C HIS A 445 8.11 14.33 -1.10
N ASP A 446 9.08 13.45 -0.85
CA ASP A 446 10.03 12.99 -1.88
C ASP A 446 9.29 12.32 -3.05
N SER A 447 8.31 11.47 -2.75
CA SER A 447 7.47 10.82 -3.77
C SER A 447 6.66 11.84 -4.58
N PHE A 448 6.02 12.82 -3.92
CA PHE A 448 5.28 13.87 -4.62
C PHE A 448 6.21 14.77 -5.45
N SER A 449 7.39 15.10 -4.95
CA SER A 449 8.40 15.86 -5.70
C SER A 449 8.82 15.12 -6.98
N GLN A 450 9.08 13.82 -6.86
CA GLN A 450 9.36 12.96 -8.01
C GLN A 450 8.17 12.84 -8.97
N LEU A 451 6.94 12.76 -8.46
CA LEU A 451 5.72 12.73 -9.27
C LEU A 451 5.50 14.07 -10.01
N TYR A 452 5.73 15.20 -9.36
CA TYR A 452 5.66 16.52 -10.00
C TYR A 452 6.73 16.67 -11.08
N ALA A 453 7.95 16.19 -10.82
CA ALA A 453 9.01 16.14 -11.83
C ALA A 453 8.62 15.24 -13.01
N ALA A 454 8.05 14.06 -12.76
CA ALA A 454 7.57 13.16 -13.80
C ALA A 454 6.42 13.76 -14.62
N LEU A 455 5.46 14.44 -13.97
CA LEU A 455 4.38 15.16 -14.64
C LEU A 455 4.92 16.26 -15.55
N PHE A 456 5.88 17.05 -15.06
CA PHE A 456 6.52 18.10 -15.85
C PHE A 456 7.26 17.53 -17.07
N ILE A 457 8.05 16.47 -16.88
CA ILE A 457 8.75 15.77 -17.97
C ILE A 457 7.75 15.19 -18.97
N SER A 458 6.64 14.61 -18.51
CA SER A 458 5.59 14.07 -19.37
C SER A 458 4.94 15.15 -20.23
N ILE A 459 4.54 16.28 -19.63
CA ILE A 459 3.95 17.41 -20.37
C ILE A 459 4.97 17.99 -21.36
N PHE A 460 6.24 18.08 -20.98
CA PHE A 460 7.30 18.56 -21.85
C PHE A 460 7.54 17.63 -23.06
N LEU A 461 7.60 16.31 -22.83
CA LEU A 461 7.72 15.32 -23.91
C LEU A 461 6.50 15.35 -24.83
N MET A 462 5.30 15.47 -24.27
CA MET A 462 4.05 15.61 -25.01
C MET A 462 4.07 16.86 -25.90
N TYR A 463 4.50 18.00 -25.37
CA TYR A 463 4.71 19.22 -26.15
C TYR A 463 5.64 18.98 -27.35
N MET A 464 6.77 18.30 -27.13
CA MET A 464 7.72 18.03 -28.20
C MET A 464 7.13 17.11 -29.28
N ILE A 465 6.41 16.06 -28.89
CA ILE A 465 5.75 15.14 -29.84
C ILE A 465 4.73 15.89 -30.67
N LEU A 466 3.84 16.65 -30.03
CA LEU A 466 2.83 17.46 -30.72
C LEU A 466 3.48 18.52 -31.61
N ALA A 467 4.58 19.15 -31.19
CA ALA A 467 5.28 20.14 -32.01
C ALA A 467 5.90 19.52 -33.27
N MET A 468 6.39 18.28 -33.17
CA MET A 468 6.87 17.52 -34.32
C MET A 468 5.73 17.07 -35.23
N GLU A 469 4.58 16.69 -34.67
CA GLU A 469 3.40 16.24 -35.42
C GLU A 469 2.72 17.37 -36.19
N PHE A 470 2.51 18.52 -35.55
CA PHE A 470 1.89 19.70 -36.17
C PHE A 470 2.87 20.61 -36.91
N GLU A 471 4.17 20.30 -36.90
CA GLU A 471 5.25 21.16 -37.38
C GLU A 471 5.15 22.63 -36.89
N SER A 472 4.61 22.82 -35.68
CA SER A 472 4.22 24.13 -35.15
C SER A 472 4.37 24.15 -33.64
N PHE A 473 4.84 25.27 -33.09
CA PHE A 473 4.94 25.48 -31.64
C PHE A 473 3.63 26.02 -31.03
N LEU A 474 2.72 26.54 -31.86
CA LEU A 474 1.51 27.21 -31.39
C LEU A 474 0.37 26.23 -31.13
N PHE A 475 0.14 25.25 -32.01
CA PHE A 475 -0.89 24.24 -31.82
C PHE A 475 -0.67 23.38 -30.57
N PRO A 476 0.55 22.86 -30.29
CA PRO A 476 0.84 22.14 -29.05
C PRO A 476 0.61 22.99 -27.80
N PHE A 477 0.92 24.29 -27.86
CA PHE A 477 0.69 25.18 -26.73
C PHE A 477 -0.81 25.34 -26.43
N ILE A 478 -1.65 25.50 -27.47
CA ILE A 478 -3.12 25.54 -27.32
C ILE A 478 -3.64 24.24 -26.72
N ILE A 479 -3.15 23.11 -27.22
CA ILE A 479 -3.54 21.77 -26.76
C ILE A 479 -3.17 21.58 -25.29
N ILE A 480 -1.93 21.91 -24.86
CA ILE A 480 -1.52 21.81 -23.46
C ILE A 480 -2.27 22.78 -22.56
N PHE A 481 -2.76 23.90 -23.07
CA PHE A 481 -3.61 24.82 -22.31
C PHE A 481 -4.96 24.17 -21.92
N SER A 482 -5.37 23.07 -22.57
CA SER A 482 -6.50 22.25 -22.15
C SER A 482 -6.24 21.45 -20.86
N VAL A 483 -4.98 21.21 -20.49
CA VAL A 483 -4.60 20.39 -19.33
C VAL A 483 -5.09 21.00 -18.00
N PRO A 484 -4.79 22.28 -17.67
CA PRO A 484 -5.35 22.91 -16.48
C PRO A 484 -6.89 22.92 -16.48
N LEU A 485 -7.52 23.06 -17.65
CA LEU A 485 -8.98 23.05 -17.79
C LEU A 485 -9.57 21.66 -17.49
N GLY A 486 -8.90 20.58 -17.91
CA GLY A 486 -9.28 19.21 -17.56
C GLY A 486 -9.18 18.95 -16.06
N LEU A 487 -8.13 19.45 -15.40
CA LEU A 487 -7.91 19.27 -13.97
C LEU A 487 -9.00 19.90 -13.09
N ILE A 488 -9.67 20.98 -13.55
CA ILE A 488 -10.79 21.62 -12.85
C ILE A 488 -11.85 20.59 -12.48
N GLY A 489 -12.30 19.78 -13.44
CA GLY A 489 -13.33 18.76 -13.21
C GLY A 489 -12.88 17.69 -12.23
N GLY A 490 -11.64 17.22 -12.35
CA GLY A 490 -11.08 16.19 -11.48
C GLY A 490 -10.95 16.65 -10.03
N ILE A 491 -10.34 17.82 -9.81
CA ILE A 491 -10.10 18.37 -8.46
C ILE A 491 -11.41 18.78 -7.79
N LEU A 492 -12.32 19.45 -8.51
CA LEU A 492 -13.63 19.81 -7.94
C LEU A 492 -14.45 18.56 -7.61
N SER A 493 -14.33 17.48 -8.38
CA SER A 493 -15.00 16.21 -8.05
C SER A 493 -14.46 15.62 -6.75
N LEU A 494 -13.13 15.64 -6.54
CA LEU A 494 -12.53 15.21 -5.27
C LEU A 494 -13.04 16.07 -4.11
N TYR A 495 -13.07 17.39 -4.28
CA TYR A 495 -13.58 18.31 -3.26
C TYR A 495 -15.05 18.04 -2.89
N LEU A 496 -15.92 17.91 -3.89
CA LEU A 496 -17.36 17.69 -3.68
C LEU A 496 -17.68 16.32 -3.08
N LEU A 497 -16.86 15.30 -3.38
CA LEU A 497 -16.99 13.96 -2.81
C LEU A 497 -16.32 13.82 -1.44
N GLY A 498 -15.52 14.81 -1.02
CA GLY A 498 -14.75 14.76 0.23
C GLY A 498 -13.56 13.79 0.18
N GLU A 499 -13.05 13.49 -1.02
CA GLU A 499 -11.93 12.56 -1.25
C GLU A 499 -10.58 13.26 -1.14
N SER A 500 -9.53 12.54 -0.73
CA SER A 500 -8.18 13.08 -0.56
C SER A 500 -7.37 13.11 -1.87
N ILE A 501 -6.40 14.02 -1.95
CA ILE A 501 -5.35 13.96 -2.96
C ILE A 501 -4.37 12.87 -2.53
N SER A 502 -4.39 11.75 -3.25
CA SER A 502 -3.58 10.56 -3.02
C SER A 502 -2.91 10.07 -4.29
N ILE A 503 -2.01 9.10 -4.17
CA ILE A 503 -1.37 8.51 -5.36
C ILE A 503 -2.42 7.99 -6.34
N ILE A 504 -3.48 7.37 -5.83
CA ILE A 504 -4.55 6.82 -6.65
C ILE A 504 -5.30 7.95 -7.39
N SER A 505 -5.62 9.05 -6.70
CA SER A 505 -6.33 10.16 -7.35
C SER A 505 -5.41 10.93 -8.31
N ILE A 506 -4.12 11.09 -8.01
CA ILE A 506 -3.14 11.65 -8.95
C ILE A 506 -2.98 10.78 -10.20
N MET A 507 -2.91 9.45 -10.05
CA MET A 507 -2.90 8.55 -11.21
C MET A 507 -4.17 8.74 -12.07
N GLY A 508 -5.33 8.91 -11.43
CA GLY A 508 -6.58 9.27 -12.10
C GLY A 508 -6.49 10.61 -12.84
N LEU A 509 -5.91 11.64 -12.22
CA LEU A 509 -5.69 12.95 -12.84
C LEU A 509 -4.73 12.85 -14.04
N ILE A 510 -3.65 12.08 -13.96
CA ILE A 510 -2.71 11.87 -15.08
C ILE A 510 -3.43 11.21 -16.27
N ILE A 511 -4.25 10.19 -16.01
CA ILE A 511 -5.06 9.54 -17.05
C ILE A 511 -6.06 10.54 -17.66
N LEU A 512 -6.71 11.34 -16.81
CA LEU A 512 -7.66 12.37 -17.25
C LEU A 512 -6.99 13.41 -18.15
N VAL A 513 -5.76 13.82 -17.82
CA VAL A 513 -4.95 14.72 -18.66
C VAL A 513 -4.69 14.10 -20.04
N GLY A 514 -4.30 12.83 -20.11
CA GLY A 514 -4.08 12.17 -21.40
C GLY A 514 -5.35 12.00 -22.25
N ILE A 515 -6.50 11.76 -21.62
CA ILE A 515 -7.78 11.69 -22.33
C ILE A 515 -8.20 13.07 -22.85
N ALA A 516 -8.04 14.11 -22.03
CA ALA A 516 -8.34 15.49 -22.42
C ALA A 516 -7.44 15.98 -23.55
N ASP A 517 -6.15 15.61 -23.52
CA ASP A 517 -5.18 15.94 -24.56
C ASP A 517 -5.57 15.32 -25.90
N ASN A 518 -5.90 14.03 -25.92
CA ASN A 518 -6.35 13.34 -27.14
C ASN A 518 -7.63 13.99 -27.72
N ASP A 519 -8.58 14.39 -26.88
CA ASP A 519 -9.78 15.12 -27.35
C ASP A 519 -9.43 16.51 -27.91
N ALA A 520 -8.46 17.20 -27.32
CA ALA A 520 -7.99 18.50 -27.82
C ALA A 520 -7.25 18.37 -29.16
N VAL A 521 -6.40 17.36 -29.34
CA VAL A 521 -5.72 17.05 -30.61
C VAL A 521 -6.73 16.89 -31.73
N VAL A 522 -7.73 16.01 -31.55
CA VAL A 522 -8.77 15.76 -32.55
C VAL A 522 -9.54 17.05 -32.89
N LYS A 523 -9.85 17.91 -31.92
CA LYS A 523 -10.59 19.17 -32.16
C LYS A 523 -9.76 20.27 -32.84
N VAL A 524 -8.43 20.19 -32.77
CA VAL A 524 -7.55 21.18 -33.41
C VAL A 524 -7.18 20.73 -34.83
N GLU A 525 -7.11 19.42 -35.06
CA GLU A 525 -6.81 18.82 -36.38
C GLU A 525 -7.98 18.95 -37.37
N PHE A 526 -9.22 18.75 -36.89
CA PHE A 526 -10.46 18.80 -37.69
C PHE A 526 -11.23 20.11 -37.47
#